data_AF-A0A7L0XSQ9-F1
#
_entry.id   AF-A0A7L0XSQ9-F1
#
_cell.length_a   1.000
_cell.length_b   1.000
_cell.length_c   1.000
_cell.angle_alpha   90.00
_cell.angle_beta   90.00
_cell.angle_gamma   90.00
#
_symmetry.space_group_name_H-M   'P 1'
#
loop_
_entity.id
_entity.type
_entity.pdbx_description
1 polymer ?
#
loop_
_entity_poly.entity_id
_entity_poly.type
_entity_poly.pdbx_seq_one_letter_code
_entity_poly.pdbx_strand_id
1 'polypeptide(L)'
;PPSALSLSPGPSIPPSPRCWHRGLSREPGAHWMEPGCRSCICQDGRVLCDAVSCSTPCSHPLPAPAGGCCPTCTGESRSPWPCNSRNILPDTPWITGCLHEGVARAEGDVFSPSDGNCTVCVCLAGNVSCLSPECPPGSCPSPSPSNCCSCHPAKCSFRGHTYKHGARFSLDGEGCTTCVCQGGEVECSFVPCPILDCPQHQQHLRPGQCCSSCRDPPAPTGCFLDDNGVEFPVGQLWSPGDPCELCICQANGSVSCRRTECLETCPYPIRIPGQCCPDCSAGCAYMGRVFSNNETFPSELDPCLSCICLVR
;
A
#
# COMPACT_ATOMS: atom_id res chain seq x y z
N PRO A 1 -54.77 -73.53 -65.55
CA PRO A 1 -55.85 -73.82 -64.59
C PRO A 1 -55.39 -74.87 -63.55
N PRO A 2 -56.13 -75.06 -62.44
CA PRO A 2 -57.13 -74.15 -61.85
C PRO A 2 -56.38 -73.11 -60.96
N SER A 3 -56.90 -72.41 -59.95
CA SER A 3 -58.27 -72.17 -59.45
C SER A 3 -58.43 -70.66 -59.21
N ALA A 4 -59.66 -70.14 -59.19
CA ALA A 4 -59.97 -68.82 -58.61
C ALA A 4 -60.67 -68.99 -57.26
N LEU A 5 -60.21 -68.29 -56.22
CA LEU A 5 -60.94 -68.16 -54.96
C LEU A 5 -61.79 -66.89 -55.01
N SER A 6 -63.10 -67.07 -54.85
CA SER A 6 -64.06 -65.96 -54.73
C SER A 6 -63.83 -65.23 -53.40
N LEU A 7 -63.67 -63.90 -53.47
CA LEU A 7 -63.77 -63.01 -52.31
C LEU A 7 -65.01 -62.13 -52.51
N SER A 8 -66.01 -62.35 -51.66
CA SER A 8 -67.26 -61.58 -51.63
C SER A 8 -66.98 -60.10 -51.36
N PRO A 9 -67.81 -59.17 -51.88
CA PRO A 9 -67.69 -57.76 -51.54
C PRO A 9 -67.95 -57.55 -50.05
N GLY A 10 -66.99 -56.96 -49.34
CA GLY A 10 -67.21 -56.50 -47.97
C GLY A 10 -68.27 -55.37 -47.93
N PRO A 11 -68.98 -55.20 -46.80
CA PRO A 11 -70.00 -54.15 -46.69
C PRO A 11 -69.39 -52.77 -46.90
N SER A 12 -69.97 -52.00 -47.83
CA SER A 12 -69.62 -50.61 -48.06
C SER A 12 -69.93 -49.76 -46.83
N ILE A 13 -68.88 -49.37 -46.10
CA ILE A 13 -68.97 -48.49 -44.93
C ILE A 13 -69.60 -47.15 -45.37
N PRO A 14 -70.66 -46.66 -44.71
CA PRO A 14 -71.24 -45.36 -45.04
C PRO A 14 -70.22 -44.24 -44.78
N PRO A 15 -70.17 -43.18 -45.61
CA PRO A 15 -69.22 -42.10 -45.42
C PRO A 15 -69.47 -41.41 -44.07
N SER A 16 -68.43 -41.33 -43.24
CA SER A 16 -68.48 -40.63 -41.95
C SER A 16 -68.92 -39.17 -42.15
N PRO A 17 -69.76 -38.60 -41.26
CA PRO A 17 -70.24 -37.23 -41.44
C PRO A 17 -69.13 -36.19 -41.23
N ARG A 18 -69.14 -35.15 -42.09
CA ARG A 18 -68.23 -33.99 -42.03
C ARG A 18 -68.52 -33.16 -40.78
N CYS A 19 -67.50 -32.56 -40.18
CA CYS A 19 -67.65 -31.69 -39.01
C CYS A 19 -67.75 -30.22 -39.41
N TRP A 20 -68.51 -29.42 -38.68
CA TRP A 20 -68.58 -27.97 -38.84
C TRP A 20 -67.90 -27.27 -37.67
N HIS A 21 -66.91 -26.42 -37.96
CA HIS A 21 -66.18 -25.67 -36.94
C HIS A 21 -65.87 -24.25 -37.39
N ARG A 22 -66.25 -23.24 -36.59
CA ARG A 22 -65.94 -21.81 -36.82
C ARG A 22 -66.15 -21.32 -38.27
N GLY A 23 -67.26 -21.71 -38.90
CA GLY A 23 -67.59 -21.29 -40.27
C GLY A 23 -67.04 -22.19 -41.39
N LEU A 24 -66.27 -23.22 -41.07
CA LEU A 24 -65.61 -24.10 -42.04
C LEU A 24 -66.07 -25.56 -41.89
N SER A 25 -66.37 -26.22 -43.01
CA SER A 25 -66.58 -27.67 -43.05
C SER A 25 -65.25 -28.42 -43.12
N ARG A 26 -65.05 -29.41 -42.24
CA ARG A 26 -63.87 -30.26 -42.17
C ARG A 26 -64.22 -31.69 -42.60
N GLU A 27 -63.31 -32.33 -43.34
CA GLU A 27 -63.46 -33.73 -43.71
C GLU A 27 -63.37 -34.66 -42.48
N PRO A 28 -63.98 -35.85 -42.52
CA PRO A 28 -63.81 -36.85 -41.46
C PRO A 28 -62.34 -37.24 -41.30
N GLY A 29 -61.86 -37.31 -40.07
CA GLY A 29 -60.45 -37.57 -39.76
C GLY A 29 -59.50 -36.38 -39.98
N ALA A 30 -59.99 -35.22 -40.42
CA ALA A 30 -59.17 -34.01 -40.50
C ALA A 30 -58.70 -33.59 -39.10
N HIS A 31 -57.40 -33.28 -38.98
CA HIS A 31 -56.78 -32.73 -37.79
C HIS A 31 -56.36 -31.28 -38.05
N TRP A 32 -56.48 -30.40 -37.05
CA TRP A 32 -55.99 -29.03 -37.11
C TRP A 32 -55.67 -28.50 -35.71
N MET A 33 -54.90 -27.42 -35.65
CA MET A 33 -54.54 -26.75 -34.41
C MET A 33 -55.27 -25.42 -34.28
N GLU A 34 -55.77 -25.12 -33.10
CA GLU A 34 -56.45 -23.85 -32.80
C GLU A 34 -55.56 -22.86 -32.03
N PRO A 35 -55.84 -21.55 -32.13
CA PRO A 35 -55.23 -20.53 -31.28
C PRO A 35 -55.37 -20.90 -29.80
N GLY A 36 -54.29 -20.81 -29.04
CA GLY A 36 -54.24 -21.27 -27.64
C GLY A 36 -53.89 -22.74 -27.47
N CYS A 37 -53.15 -23.35 -28.41
CA CYS A 37 -52.53 -24.67 -28.25
C CYS A 37 -53.52 -25.83 -28.05
N ARG A 38 -54.62 -25.84 -28.80
CA ARG A 38 -55.59 -26.95 -28.79
C ARG A 38 -55.50 -27.76 -30.07
N SER A 39 -55.31 -29.07 -29.92
CA SER A 39 -55.32 -30.03 -31.04
C SER A 39 -56.76 -30.51 -31.23
N CYS A 40 -57.28 -30.34 -32.44
CA CYS A 40 -58.65 -30.68 -32.78
C CYS A 40 -58.73 -31.73 -33.88
N ILE A 41 -59.68 -32.65 -33.77
CA ILE A 41 -59.96 -33.68 -34.77
C ILE A 41 -61.46 -33.75 -35.08
N CYS A 42 -61.79 -34.00 -36.35
CA CYS A 42 -63.14 -34.35 -36.77
C CYS A 42 -63.37 -35.86 -36.67
N GLN A 43 -64.18 -36.30 -35.70
CA GLN A 43 -64.53 -37.70 -35.49
C GLN A 43 -66.05 -37.85 -35.39
N ASP A 44 -66.62 -38.70 -36.25
CA ASP A 44 -68.06 -39.01 -36.30
C ASP A 44 -68.98 -37.77 -36.29
N GLY A 45 -68.62 -36.76 -37.09
CA GLY A 45 -69.36 -35.50 -37.23
C GLY A 45 -69.21 -34.52 -36.06
N ARG A 46 -68.44 -34.88 -35.02
CA ARG A 46 -68.11 -34.02 -33.88
C ARG A 46 -66.67 -33.53 -33.93
N VAL A 47 -66.48 -32.32 -33.43
CA VAL A 47 -65.17 -31.73 -33.20
C VAL A 47 -64.74 -32.04 -31.76
N LEU A 48 -63.65 -32.79 -31.61
CA LEU A 48 -63.00 -33.03 -30.31
C LEU A 48 -61.73 -32.19 -30.26
N CYS A 49 -61.50 -31.45 -29.17
CA CYS A 49 -60.41 -30.47 -29.05
C CYS A 49 -59.76 -30.50 -27.66
N ASP A 50 -58.55 -31.05 -27.57
CA ASP A 50 -57.81 -31.18 -26.31
C ASP A 50 -56.67 -30.15 -26.21
N ALA A 51 -56.33 -29.75 -24.98
CA ALA A 51 -55.20 -28.85 -24.72
C ALA A 51 -53.89 -29.63 -24.80
N VAL A 52 -52.93 -29.14 -25.59
CA VAL A 52 -51.63 -29.77 -25.73
C VAL A 52 -50.68 -29.26 -24.64
N SER A 53 -50.20 -30.16 -23.79
CA SER A 53 -49.15 -29.86 -22.81
C SER A 53 -47.77 -30.19 -23.39
N CYS A 54 -46.90 -29.18 -23.48
CA CYS A 54 -45.56 -29.32 -24.04
C CYS A 54 -44.52 -29.45 -22.91
N SER A 55 -43.86 -30.60 -22.79
CA SER A 55 -42.66 -30.75 -21.94
C SER A 55 -41.41 -30.44 -22.76
N THR A 56 -40.63 -29.45 -22.35
CA THR A 56 -39.51 -28.92 -23.15
C THR A 56 -38.21 -28.90 -22.34
N PRO A 57 -37.45 -30.01 -22.28
CA PRO A 57 -36.23 -30.13 -21.48
C PRO A 57 -35.00 -29.55 -22.20
N CYS A 58 -35.08 -28.31 -22.67
CA CYS A 58 -33.93 -27.59 -23.22
C CYS A 58 -33.93 -26.13 -22.73
N SER A 59 -32.76 -25.61 -22.34
CA SER A 59 -32.62 -24.32 -21.65
C SER A 59 -32.96 -23.10 -22.51
N HIS A 60 -32.90 -23.27 -23.83
CA HIS A 60 -33.19 -22.24 -24.84
C HIS A 60 -34.07 -22.83 -25.95
N PRO A 61 -35.39 -22.97 -25.71
CA PRO A 61 -36.31 -23.52 -26.70
C PRO A 61 -36.58 -22.52 -27.83
N LEU A 62 -36.55 -22.98 -29.09
CA LEU A 62 -36.90 -22.13 -30.24
C LEU A 62 -38.42 -22.08 -30.44
N PRO A 63 -38.96 -21.00 -31.02
CA PRO A 63 -40.39 -20.90 -31.34
C PRO A 63 -40.88 -22.09 -32.16
N ALA A 64 -42.15 -22.44 -31.97
CA ALA A 64 -42.77 -23.52 -32.74
C ALA A 64 -42.71 -23.24 -34.25
N PRO A 65 -42.44 -24.25 -35.09
CA PRO A 65 -42.50 -24.09 -36.54
C PRO A 65 -43.90 -23.68 -36.99
N ALA A 66 -43.99 -23.01 -38.15
CA ALA A 66 -45.25 -22.42 -38.63
C ALA A 66 -46.41 -23.43 -38.65
N GLY A 67 -47.43 -23.19 -37.82
CA GLY A 67 -48.62 -24.05 -37.66
C GLY A 67 -48.54 -25.09 -36.53
N GLY A 68 -47.41 -25.23 -35.84
CA GLY A 68 -47.27 -26.01 -34.61
C GLY A 68 -47.50 -25.18 -33.34
N CYS A 69 -47.70 -25.85 -32.21
CA CYS A 69 -47.77 -25.19 -30.89
C CYS A 69 -46.49 -25.36 -30.07
N CYS A 70 -46.02 -26.61 -29.91
CA CYS A 70 -44.90 -26.85 -29.00
C CYS A 70 -43.61 -26.26 -29.57
N PRO A 71 -42.81 -25.58 -28.74
CA PRO A 71 -41.49 -25.12 -29.15
C PRO A 71 -40.62 -26.32 -29.54
N THR A 72 -39.64 -26.07 -30.42
CA THR A 72 -38.73 -27.11 -30.90
C THR A 72 -37.29 -26.77 -30.53
N CYS A 73 -36.49 -27.77 -30.17
CA CYS A 73 -35.05 -27.62 -30.02
C CYS A 73 -34.41 -28.21 -31.31
N THR A 74 -33.94 -27.37 -32.24
CA THR A 74 -33.38 -27.86 -33.52
C THR A 74 -31.92 -28.33 -33.35
N GLY A 75 -31.76 -29.62 -33.05
CA GLY A 75 -30.58 -30.41 -33.41
C GLY A 75 -29.24 -30.03 -32.78
N GLU A 76 -29.03 -30.40 -31.50
CA GLU A 76 -27.74 -30.94 -31.01
C GLU A 76 -27.81 -31.53 -29.57
N SER A 77 -28.98 -31.59 -28.93
CA SER A 77 -29.21 -32.31 -27.66
C SER A 77 -29.27 -33.85 -27.80
N ARG A 78 -28.67 -34.40 -28.86
CA ARG A 78 -28.28 -35.81 -29.00
C ARG A 78 -26.84 -35.87 -29.52
N SER A 79 -25.89 -35.48 -28.69
CA SER A 79 -24.47 -35.73 -28.96
C SER A 79 -24.19 -37.25 -28.99
N PRO A 80 -23.29 -37.73 -29.86
CA PRO A 80 -23.29 -39.14 -30.26
C PRO A 80 -22.29 -39.99 -29.46
N TRP A 81 -22.75 -41.16 -28.99
CA TRP A 81 -21.86 -42.31 -28.81
C TRP A 81 -22.53 -43.57 -29.39
N PRO A 82 -21.85 -44.31 -30.30
CA PRO A 82 -22.37 -45.51 -30.89
C PRO A 82 -22.15 -46.70 -29.96
N CYS A 83 -23.02 -46.86 -28.96
CA CYS A 83 -23.04 -48.08 -28.15
C CYS A 83 -23.63 -49.25 -28.94
N ASN A 84 -22.79 -49.88 -29.75
CA ASN A 84 -22.96 -51.28 -30.12
C ASN A 84 -22.85 -52.15 -28.86
N SER A 85 -23.96 -52.27 -28.13
CA SER A 85 -24.20 -53.30 -27.13
C SER A 85 -25.66 -53.70 -27.19
N ARG A 86 -25.92 -54.88 -27.75
CA ARG A 86 -27.18 -55.58 -27.50
C ARG A 86 -27.24 -55.86 -26.00
N ASN A 87 -28.39 -55.58 -25.39
CA ASN A 87 -28.74 -55.75 -23.97
C ASN A 87 -28.33 -54.60 -23.02
N ILE A 88 -29.30 -53.74 -22.71
CA ILE A 88 -29.42 -53.03 -21.42
C ILE A 88 -30.88 -53.24 -20.97
N LEU A 89 -31.10 -53.56 -19.68
CA LEU A 89 -32.42 -53.78 -19.09
C LEU A 89 -33.14 -52.44 -18.77
N PRO A 90 -34.46 -52.43 -18.51
CA PRO A 90 -35.22 -51.19 -18.30
C PRO A 90 -34.88 -50.41 -17.02
N ASP A 91 -34.21 -51.05 -16.04
CA ASP A 91 -34.13 -50.59 -14.65
C ASP A 91 -32.70 -50.22 -14.19
N THR A 92 -31.97 -49.42 -14.97
CA THR A 92 -30.74 -48.75 -14.48
C THR A 92 -31.04 -47.28 -14.16
N PRO A 93 -30.71 -46.77 -12.96
CA PRO A 93 -30.92 -45.37 -12.61
C PRO A 93 -30.22 -44.45 -13.60
N TRP A 94 -30.82 -43.30 -13.90
CA TRP A 94 -30.15 -42.26 -14.69
C TRP A 94 -28.79 -41.94 -14.04
N ILE A 95 -27.71 -42.07 -14.82
CA ILE A 95 -26.37 -41.73 -14.38
C ILE A 95 -26.33 -40.21 -14.21
N THR A 96 -26.60 -39.75 -12.99
CA THR A 96 -26.26 -38.41 -12.52
C THR A 96 -24.74 -38.30 -12.56
N GLY A 97 -24.26 -37.45 -13.47
CA GLY A 97 -22.86 -37.31 -13.79
C GLY A 97 -22.66 -36.18 -14.80
N CYS A 98 -21.44 -35.67 -14.86
CA CYS A 98 -21.10 -34.47 -15.61
C CYS A 98 -20.10 -34.79 -16.72
N LEU A 99 -20.07 -33.95 -17.76
CA LEU A 99 -19.06 -34.01 -18.81
C LEU A 99 -18.19 -32.76 -18.75
N HIS A 100 -16.87 -32.93 -18.56
CA HIS A 100 -15.90 -31.83 -18.52
C HIS A 100 -14.73 -32.14 -19.44
N GLU A 101 -14.43 -31.26 -20.41
CA GLU A 101 -13.36 -31.46 -21.40
C GLU A 101 -13.37 -32.86 -22.07
N GLY A 102 -14.58 -33.38 -22.34
CA GLY A 102 -14.79 -34.71 -22.93
C GLY A 102 -14.67 -35.90 -21.96
N VAL A 103 -14.34 -35.67 -20.68
CA VAL A 103 -14.24 -36.70 -19.64
C VAL A 103 -15.53 -36.78 -18.82
N ALA A 104 -16.11 -37.98 -18.73
CA ALA A 104 -17.26 -38.25 -17.87
C ALA A 104 -16.86 -38.33 -16.39
N ARG A 105 -17.67 -37.72 -15.52
CA ARG A 105 -17.50 -37.66 -14.06
C ARG A 105 -18.79 -38.11 -13.38
N ALA A 106 -18.68 -38.81 -12.26
CA ALA A 106 -19.83 -39.21 -11.45
C ALA A 106 -20.36 -38.03 -10.60
N GLU A 107 -21.64 -38.10 -10.20
CA GLU A 107 -22.21 -37.19 -9.19
C GLU A 107 -21.36 -37.18 -7.91
N GLY A 108 -20.95 -36.00 -7.46
CA GLY A 108 -20.08 -35.82 -6.30
C GLY A 108 -18.58 -35.91 -6.58
N ASP A 109 -18.14 -36.23 -7.81
CA ASP A 109 -16.72 -36.24 -8.16
C ASP A 109 -16.09 -34.86 -7.98
N VAL A 110 -14.99 -34.81 -7.22
CA VAL A 110 -14.12 -33.63 -7.07
C VAL A 110 -12.85 -33.86 -7.86
N PHE A 111 -12.49 -32.93 -8.75
CA PHE A 111 -11.32 -33.04 -9.62
C PHE A 111 -10.70 -31.67 -9.93
N SER A 112 -9.39 -31.66 -10.19
CA SER A 112 -8.65 -30.47 -10.63
C SER A 112 -8.41 -30.55 -12.14
N PRO A 113 -8.89 -29.61 -12.98
CA PRO A 113 -8.68 -29.65 -14.43
C PRO A 113 -7.20 -29.47 -14.83
N SER A 114 -6.41 -28.77 -14.02
CA SER A 114 -4.97 -28.63 -14.22
C SER A 114 -4.23 -28.51 -12.89
N ASP A 115 -3.08 -29.17 -12.80
CA ASP A 115 -2.23 -29.20 -11.59
C ASP A 115 -1.64 -27.82 -11.23
N GLY A 116 -1.62 -26.88 -12.20
CA GLY A 116 -0.98 -25.57 -12.09
C GLY A 116 -1.88 -24.37 -11.77
N ASN A 117 -3.22 -24.53 -11.75
CA ASN A 117 -4.15 -23.44 -11.37
C ASN A 117 -4.97 -23.72 -10.11
N CYS A 118 -4.93 -24.97 -9.61
CA CYS A 118 -5.66 -25.50 -8.44
C CYS A 118 -7.11 -25.01 -8.34
N THR A 119 -7.71 -24.82 -9.50
CA THR A 119 -9.15 -24.78 -9.65
C THR A 119 -9.67 -26.16 -9.28
N VAL A 120 -10.49 -26.23 -8.23
CA VAL A 120 -11.15 -27.47 -7.82
C VAL A 120 -12.57 -27.43 -8.37
N CYS A 121 -12.92 -28.42 -9.18
CA CYS A 121 -14.24 -28.58 -9.75
C CYS A 121 -14.98 -29.73 -9.09
N VAL A 122 -16.28 -29.57 -8.89
CA VAL A 122 -17.18 -30.62 -8.39
C VAL A 122 -18.33 -30.85 -9.37
N CYS A 123 -18.67 -32.11 -9.61
CA CYS A 123 -19.87 -32.50 -10.35
C CYS A 123 -21.08 -32.55 -9.41
N LEU A 124 -22.09 -31.71 -9.65
CA LEU A 124 -23.35 -31.69 -8.89
C LEU A 124 -24.55 -31.50 -9.81
N ALA A 125 -25.55 -32.37 -9.68
CA ALA A 125 -26.78 -32.43 -10.47
C ALA A 125 -26.53 -32.38 -12.00
N GLY A 126 -25.46 -33.02 -12.48
CA GLY A 126 -25.06 -33.00 -13.89
C GLY A 126 -24.36 -31.71 -14.37
N ASN A 127 -24.12 -30.74 -13.49
CA ASN A 127 -23.35 -29.52 -13.79
C ASN A 127 -21.97 -29.53 -13.09
N VAL A 128 -20.97 -28.90 -13.72
CA VAL A 128 -19.63 -28.75 -13.15
C VAL A 128 -19.49 -27.37 -12.53
N SER A 129 -19.27 -27.32 -11.22
CA SER A 129 -19.01 -26.08 -10.48
C SER A 129 -17.52 -26.01 -10.11
N CYS A 130 -16.81 -25.03 -10.65
CA CYS A 130 -15.38 -24.84 -10.43
C CYS A 130 -15.08 -23.66 -9.52
N LEU A 131 -14.19 -23.85 -8.54
CA LEU A 131 -13.72 -22.85 -7.60
C LEU A 131 -12.21 -22.68 -7.78
N SER A 132 -11.78 -21.50 -8.20
CA SER A 132 -10.37 -21.08 -8.28
C SER A 132 -10.07 -20.04 -7.21
N PRO A 133 -8.97 -20.13 -6.44
CA PRO A 133 -8.66 -19.14 -5.42
C PRO A 133 -8.27 -17.79 -6.02
N GLU A 134 -8.92 -16.69 -5.61
CA GLU A 134 -8.41 -15.34 -5.90
C GLU A 134 -7.12 -15.04 -5.14
N CYS A 135 -5.97 -15.09 -5.84
CA CYS A 135 -4.68 -14.69 -5.26
C CYS A 135 -4.63 -13.17 -5.01
N PRO A 136 -4.15 -12.70 -3.85
CA PRO A 136 -4.06 -11.28 -3.55
C PRO A 136 -3.00 -10.57 -4.42
N PRO A 137 -3.22 -9.30 -4.82
CA PRO A 137 -2.24 -8.54 -5.56
C PRO A 137 -1.03 -8.18 -4.66
N GLY A 138 0.09 -8.87 -4.89
CA GLY A 138 1.43 -8.39 -4.54
C GLY A 138 1.81 -8.36 -3.05
N SER A 139 2.10 -9.53 -2.45
CA SER A 139 3.09 -9.67 -1.35
C SER A 139 3.41 -11.14 -1.06
N CYS A 140 4.66 -11.57 -1.32
CA CYS A 140 5.16 -12.91 -0.99
C CYS A 140 6.63 -12.84 -0.53
N PRO A 141 6.98 -13.23 0.72
CA PRO A 141 8.34 -13.05 1.25
C PRO A 141 9.43 -14.01 0.75
N SER A 142 9.11 -15.15 0.13
CA SER A 142 10.13 -16.08 -0.39
C SER A 142 9.59 -17.17 -1.33
N PRO A 143 10.45 -17.77 -2.18
CA PRO A 143 10.10 -18.90 -3.04
C PRO A 143 10.26 -20.24 -2.31
N SER A 144 9.18 -20.99 -2.14
CA SER A 144 9.22 -22.43 -1.86
C SER A 144 8.01 -23.13 -2.52
N PRO A 145 8.08 -24.45 -2.78
CA PRO A 145 7.30 -25.06 -3.85
C PRO A 145 5.84 -25.37 -3.49
N SER A 146 5.05 -25.65 -4.54
CA SER A 146 3.72 -26.27 -4.49
C SER A 146 2.71 -25.60 -3.55
N ASN A 147 2.42 -24.32 -3.78
CA ASN A 147 1.16 -23.69 -3.38
C ASN A 147 0.62 -22.88 -4.56
N CYS A 148 -0.71 -22.77 -4.64
CA CYS A 148 -1.38 -22.45 -5.90
C CYS A 148 -1.01 -21.12 -6.54
N CYS A 149 -0.84 -20.10 -5.71
CA CYS A 149 -0.40 -18.79 -6.16
C CYS A 149 1.10 -18.86 -6.48
N SER A 150 1.42 -19.08 -7.77
CA SER A 150 2.75 -18.81 -8.33
C SER A 150 3.05 -17.31 -8.24
N CYS A 151 3.50 -16.90 -7.07
CA CYS A 151 3.74 -15.53 -6.69
C CYS A 151 4.97 -14.99 -7.44
N HIS A 152 4.76 -14.54 -8.68
CA HIS A 152 5.82 -13.86 -9.43
C HIS A 152 6.08 -12.50 -8.75
N PRO A 153 7.33 -12.14 -8.45
CA PRO A 153 7.62 -10.87 -7.79
C PRO A 153 7.07 -9.71 -8.61
N ALA A 154 6.13 -8.97 -8.01
CA ALA A 154 5.41 -7.90 -8.68
C ALA A 154 6.38 -6.84 -9.21
N LYS A 155 6.28 -6.57 -10.52
CA LYS A 155 7.11 -5.58 -11.22
C LYS A 155 6.38 -4.24 -11.20
N CYS A 156 7.11 -3.17 -10.91
CA CYS A 156 6.54 -1.83 -10.87
C CYS A 156 6.76 -1.13 -12.21
N SER A 157 5.74 -0.45 -12.74
CA SER A 157 5.85 0.37 -13.95
C SER A 157 5.93 1.84 -13.55
N PHE A 158 7.05 2.50 -13.84
CA PHE A 158 7.28 3.88 -13.43
C PHE A 158 8.01 4.66 -14.51
N ARG A 159 7.44 5.80 -14.93
CA ARG A 159 7.93 6.66 -16.03
C ARG A 159 8.30 5.88 -17.31
N GLY A 160 7.54 4.84 -17.65
CA GLY A 160 7.76 4.02 -18.84
C GLY A 160 8.83 2.92 -18.70
N HIS A 161 9.47 2.81 -17.53
CA HIS A 161 10.42 1.73 -17.22
C HIS A 161 9.80 0.69 -16.27
N THR A 162 10.18 -0.57 -16.45
CA THR A 162 9.70 -1.69 -15.63
C THR A 162 10.78 -2.15 -14.65
N TYR A 163 10.53 -1.96 -13.37
CA TYR A 163 11.43 -2.33 -12.28
C TYR A 163 11.04 -3.68 -11.67
N LYS A 164 12.04 -4.50 -11.32
CA LYS A 164 11.82 -5.75 -10.57
C LYS A 164 11.52 -5.42 -9.10
N HIS A 165 10.77 -6.28 -8.41
CA HIS A 165 10.60 -6.19 -6.97
C HIS A 165 11.96 -6.08 -6.24
N GLY A 166 12.06 -5.17 -5.27
CA GLY A 166 13.29 -4.86 -4.54
C GLY A 166 14.32 -4.03 -5.33
N ALA A 167 14.08 -3.71 -6.60
CA ALA A 167 14.97 -2.83 -7.35
C ALA A 167 14.90 -1.41 -6.77
N ARG A 168 16.10 -0.87 -6.47
CA ARG A 168 16.30 0.52 -6.02
C ARG A 168 16.82 1.32 -7.20
N PHE A 169 16.25 2.49 -7.44
CA PHE A 169 16.62 3.36 -8.56
C PHE A 169 16.49 4.83 -8.17
N SER A 170 17.30 5.69 -8.78
CA SER A 170 17.29 7.12 -8.50
C SER A 170 16.75 7.89 -9.70
N LEU A 171 15.88 8.88 -9.45
CA LEU A 171 15.21 9.62 -10.52
C LEU A 171 16.11 10.67 -11.18
N ASP A 172 17.03 11.23 -10.40
CA ASP A 172 17.78 12.45 -10.75
C ASP A 172 19.24 12.17 -11.09
N GLY A 173 19.65 10.89 -11.16
CA GLY A 173 21.05 10.46 -11.33
C GLY A 173 21.94 10.66 -10.10
N GLU A 174 21.77 11.78 -9.40
CA GLU A 174 22.57 12.23 -8.24
C GLU A 174 22.20 11.53 -6.91
N GLY A 175 21.34 10.49 -6.93
CA GLY A 175 20.95 9.72 -5.74
C GLY A 175 19.96 10.39 -4.77
N CYS A 176 19.68 11.68 -4.93
CA CYS A 176 18.90 12.51 -4.00
C CYS A 176 17.46 12.06 -3.79
N THR A 177 16.82 11.57 -4.85
CA THR A 177 15.59 10.79 -4.76
C THR A 177 15.95 9.32 -4.96
N THR A 178 15.61 8.47 -4.00
CA THR A 178 15.74 7.01 -4.10
C THR A 178 14.37 6.36 -4.02
N CYS A 179 14.01 5.65 -5.08
CA CYS A 179 12.77 4.91 -5.22
C CYS A 179 13.02 3.39 -5.11
N VAL A 180 12.08 2.66 -4.53
CA VAL A 180 12.11 1.20 -4.37
C VAL A 180 10.81 0.62 -4.92
N CYS A 181 10.93 -0.41 -5.75
CA CYS A 181 9.79 -1.18 -6.22
C CYS A 181 9.35 -2.22 -5.17
N GLN A 182 8.20 -2.02 -4.51
CA GLN A 182 7.69 -2.89 -3.45
C GLN A 182 6.22 -3.23 -3.69
N GLY A 183 5.88 -4.53 -3.70
CA GLY A 183 4.50 -5.01 -3.95
C GLY A 183 3.94 -4.77 -5.36
N GLY A 184 4.66 -4.07 -6.24
CA GLY A 184 4.14 -3.58 -7.54
C GLY A 184 3.96 -2.06 -7.57
N GLU A 185 4.05 -1.41 -6.41
CA GLU A 185 4.02 0.04 -6.22
C GLU A 185 5.45 0.62 -6.10
N VAL A 186 5.62 1.90 -6.41
CA VAL A 186 6.90 2.60 -6.25
C VAL A 186 6.85 3.54 -5.06
N GLU A 187 7.62 3.22 -4.03
CA GLU A 187 7.84 4.09 -2.88
C GLU A 187 9.12 4.91 -3.09
N CYS A 188 9.02 6.23 -3.06
CA CYS A 188 10.16 7.14 -3.21
C CYS A 188 10.44 7.92 -1.94
N SER A 189 11.72 8.06 -1.60
CA SER A 189 12.23 8.85 -0.48
C SER A 189 13.25 9.88 -0.97
N PHE A 190 13.36 10.99 -0.25
CA PHE A 190 14.22 12.13 -0.58
C PHE A 190 15.17 12.40 0.59
N VAL A 191 16.39 12.89 0.30
CA VAL A 191 17.32 13.37 1.33
C VAL A 191 16.83 14.74 1.85
N PRO A 192 16.44 14.88 3.13
CA PRO A 192 16.05 16.17 3.69
C PRO A 192 17.29 17.04 3.92
N CYS A 193 17.24 18.30 3.51
CA CYS A 193 18.35 19.23 3.69
C CYS A 193 18.30 19.97 5.04
N PRO A 194 19.45 20.23 5.68
CA PRO A 194 19.52 21.03 6.89
C PRO A 194 19.21 22.51 6.60
N ILE A 195 18.75 23.23 7.62
CA ILE A 195 18.62 24.69 7.59
C ILE A 195 20.04 25.29 7.69
N LEU A 196 20.32 26.30 6.87
CA LEU A 196 21.64 26.95 6.80
C LEU A 196 21.58 28.38 7.34
N ASP A 197 22.37 28.67 8.39
CA ASP A 197 22.60 30.03 8.90
C ASP A 197 23.62 30.81 8.06
N CYS A 198 23.39 30.87 6.75
CA CYS A 198 24.14 31.75 5.84
C CYS A 198 23.22 32.30 4.73
N PRO A 199 23.42 33.58 4.33
CA PRO A 199 22.60 34.21 3.32
C PRO A 199 22.75 33.52 1.96
N GLN A 200 21.69 33.55 1.15
CA GLN A 200 21.59 32.77 -0.10
C GLN A 200 22.77 32.96 -1.08
N HIS A 201 23.42 34.11 -1.09
CA HIS A 201 24.60 34.37 -1.94
C HIS A 201 25.88 33.60 -1.53
N GLN A 202 25.91 33.01 -0.33
CA GLN A 202 27.00 32.17 0.18
C GLN A 202 26.69 30.68 0.09
N GLN A 203 25.46 30.32 -0.30
CA GLN A 203 25.05 28.92 -0.44
C GLN A 203 25.52 28.39 -1.80
N HIS A 204 26.26 27.28 -1.79
CA HIS A 204 26.69 26.60 -3.02
C HIS A 204 26.31 25.12 -3.00
N LEU A 205 25.80 24.63 -4.14
CA LEU A 205 25.57 23.21 -4.39
C LEU A 205 26.80 22.64 -5.10
N ARG A 206 27.37 21.54 -4.58
CA ARG A 206 28.48 20.85 -5.23
C ARG A 206 27.94 19.78 -6.19
N PRO A 207 28.60 19.49 -7.32
CA PRO A 207 28.24 18.35 -8.17
C PRO A 207 28.25 17.04 -7.35
N GLY A 208 27.25 16.17 -7.53
CA GLY A 208 27.08 14.95 -6.73
C GLY A 208 26.47 15.16 -5.34
N GLN A 209 25.92 16.34 -5.03
CA GLN A 209 25.43 16.67 -3.68
C GLN A 209 24.00 17.23 -3.71
N CYS A 210 23.14 16.73 -2.82
CA CYS A 210 21.70 17.03 -2.80
C CYS A 210 21.32 18.33 -2.10
N CYS A 211 22.20 18.83 -1.24
CA CYS A 211 21.95 19.98 -0.38
C CYS A 211 23.07 20.99 -0.56
N SER A 212 22.69 22.28 -0.56
CA SER A 212 23.65 23.37 -0.54
C SER A 212 24.44 23.36 0.77
N SER A 213 25.63 23.97 0.73
CA SER A 213 26.48 24.21 1.89
C SER A 213 26.91 25.68 1.90
N CYS A 214 27.25 26.21 3.06
CA CYS A 214 27.80 27.57 3.16
C CYS A 214 29.24 27.60 2.67
N ARG A 215 29.60 28.64 1.93
CA ARG A 215 30.98 28.90 1.50
C ARG A 215 31.78 29.47 2.67
N ASP A 216 32.58 28.58 3.25
CA ASP A 216 33.34 28.75 4.49
C ASP A 216 32.42 28.87 5.74
N PRO A 217 32.85 28.38 6.92
CA PRO A 217 32.02 28.45 8.13
C PRO A 217 31.83 29.92 8.55
N PRO A 218 30.66 30.26 9.15
CA PRO A 218 30.49 31.58 9.74
C PRO A 218 31.60 31.84 10.76
N ALA A 219 32.12 33.07 10.77
CA ALA A 219 33.15 33.47 11.73
C ALA A 219 32.64 33.23 13.17
N PRO A 220 33.49 32.75 14.10
CA PRO A 220 33.06 32.44 15.46
C PRO A 220 32.43 33.67 16.12
N THR A 221 31.17 33.53 16.52
CA THR A 221 30.34 34.63 17.07
C THR A 221 30.86 35.15 18.41
N GLY A 222 31.58 34.29 19.14
CA GLY A 222 32.19 34.57 20.42
C GLY A 222 33.29 33.57 20.77
N CYS A 223 33.80 33.72 21.99
CA CYS A 223 34.80 32.87 22.60
C CYS A 223 34.15 32.11 23.77
N PHE A 224 34.51 30.84 23.91
CA PHE A 224 34.07 29.99 25.02
C PHE A 224 35.18 29.88 26.05
N LEU A 225 34.85 30.13 27.32
CA LEU A 225 35.66 29.72 28.46
C LEU A 225 35.06 28.45 29.07
N ASP A 226 35.92 27.48 29.30
CA ASP A 226 35.60 26.19 29.90
C ASP A 226 35.22 26.29 31.40
N ASP A 227 34.80 25.16 31.96
CA ASP A 227 34.12 24.94 33.24
C ASP A 227 32.71 25.57 33.43
N ASN A 228 32.42 26.78 32.96
CA ASN A 228 31.09 27.42 33.18
C ASN A 228 30.26 27.71 31.90
N GLY A 229 30.81 27.51 30.70
CA GLY A 229 30.01 27.54 29.45
C GLY A 229 29.44 28.91 29.07
N VAL A 230 30.04 30.01 29.52
CA VAL A 230 29.62 31.37 29.17
C VAL A 230 30.27 31.78 27.84
N GLU A 231 29.44 32.15 26.86
CA GLU A 231 29.88 32.69 25.57
C GLU A 231 30.10 34.21 25.69
N PHE A 232 31.28 34.69 25.28
CA PHE A 232 31.60 36.11 25.21
C PHE A 232 31.70 36.57 23.75
N PRO A 233 30.88 37.54 23.28
CA PRO A 233 30.98 38.05 21.91
C PRO A 233 32.35 38.67 21.60
N VAL A 234 32.73 38.61 20.32
CA VAL A 234 33.99 39.17 19.80
C VAL A 234 34.16 40.64 20.22
N GLY A 235 35.33 40.97 20.77
CA GLY A 235 35.66 42.31 21.26
C GLY A 235 35.21 42.62 22.70
N GLN A 236 34.42 41.76 23.36
CA GLN A 236 34.12 41.94 24.78
C GLN A 236 35.37 41.71 25.64
N LEU A 237 35.48 42.49 26.72
CA LEU A 237 36.50 42.33 27.77
C LEU A 237 35.87 41.82 29.07
N TRP A 238 36.60 40.98 29.81
CA TRP A 238 36.20 40.47 31.12
C TRP A 238 37.40 40.08 31.98
N SER A 239 37.19 39.92 33.29
CA SER A 239 38.19 39.41 34.23
C SER A 239 37.75 38.06 34.80
N PRO A 240 38.53 36.97 34.62
CA PRO A 240 38.17 35.62 35.05
C PRO A 240 38.41 35.39 36.56
N GLY A 241 37.87 36.26 37.41
CA GLY A 241 37.96 36.20 38.87
C GLY A 241 39.22 36.82 39.49
N ASP A 242 40.34 36.89 38.76
CA ASP A 242 41.52 37.66 39.18
C ASP A 242 41.38 39.13 38.71
N PRO A 243 41.37 40.14 39.61
CA PRO A 243 41.22 41.55 39.24
C PRO A 243 42.42 42.10 38.44
N CYS A 244 43.57 41.41 38.47
CA CYS A 244 44.74 41.76 37.65
C CYS A 244 44.73 41.16 36.25
N GLU A 245 43.83 40.22 35.95
CA GLU A 245 43.74 39.58 34.65
C GLU A 245 42.59 40.18 33.84
N LEU A 246 42.89 40.60 32.61
CA LEU A 246 41.92 41.13 31.67
C LEU A 246 42.02 40.36 30.36
N CYS A 247 40.95 39.67 30.01
CA CYS A 247 40.81 38.88 28.79
C CYS A 247 39.96 39.61 27.77
N ILE A 248 40.28 39.43 26.49
CA ILE A 248 39.46 39.89 25.35
C ILE A 248 39.21 38.73 24.39
N CYS A 249 37.99 38.66 23.84
CA CYS A 249 37.66 37.71 22.77
C CYS A 249 38.15 38.26 21.42
N GLN A 250 39.10 37.57 20.79
CA GLN A 250 39.61 37.94 19.47
C GLN A 250 38.66 37.47 18.35
N ALA A 251 38.73 38.11 17.18
CA ALA A 251 37.88 37.82 16.02
C ALA A 251 38.09 36.43 15.38
N ASN A 252 39.10 35.67 15.82
CA ASN A 252 39.33 34.27 15.45
C ASN A 252 38.71 33.26 16.44
N GLY A 253 37.95 33.73 17.44
CA GLY A 253 37.36 32.89 18.50
C GLY A 253 38.34 32.49 19.62
N SER A 254 39.57 33.02 19.61
CA SER A 254 40.54 32.79 20.69
C SER A 254 40.44 33.84 21.80
N VAL A 255 40.62 33.40 23.05
CA VAL A 255 40.73 34.27 24.21
C VAL A 255 42.17 34.77 24.34
N SER A 256 42.34 36.07 24.55
CA SER A 256 43.64 36.70 24.75
C SER A 256 43.67 37.45 26.07
N CYS A 257 44.33 36.88 27.08
CA CYS A 257 44.45 37.47 28.41
C CYS A 257 45.76 38.23 28.59
N ARG A 258 45.70 39.36 29.31
CA ARG A 258 46.88 40.11 29.76
C ARG A 258 46.76 40.37 31.27
N ARG A 259 47.80 39.98 31.99
CA ARG A 259 47.96 40.26 33.42
C ARG A 259 48.60 41.64 33.61
N THR A 260 48.12 42.37 34.61
CA THR A 260 48.72 43.64 35.05
C THR A 260 49.78 43.33 36.10
N GLU A 261 51.01 43.80 35.89
CA GLU A 261 52.10 43.69 36.87
C GLU A 261 52.09 44.90 37.79
N CYS A 262 52.03 44.66 39.10
CA CYS A 262 52.01 45.71 40.11
C CYS A 262 53.42 45.99 40.64
N LEU A 263 53.74 47.26 40.84
CA LEU A 263 55.03 47.68 41.36
C LEU A 263 55.05 47.59 42.91
N GLU A 264 55.41 46.42 43.46
CA GLU A 264 55.40 46.18 44.91
C GLU A 264 56.56 46.84 45.70
N THR A 265 57.26 47.84 45.13
CA THR A 265 58.44 48.47 45.77
C THR A 265 58.11 49.61 46.74
N CYS A 266 56.83 49.87 47.06
CA CYS A 266 56.46 50.94 47.99
C CYS A 266 56.49 50.48 49.46
N PRO A 267 56.87 51.33 50.43
CA PRO A 267 57.04 50.90 51.82
C PRO A 267 55.76 50.39 52.51
N TYR A 268 54.58 50.93 52.13
CA TYR A 268 53.30 50.69 52.80
C TYR A 268 52.14 50.52 51.79
N PRO A 269 52.01 49.35 51.13
CA PRO A 269 50.94 49.09 50.16
C PRO A 269 49.58 48.80 50.83
N ILE A 270 48.52 49.52 50.44
CA ILE A 270 47.13 49.24 50.88
C ILE A 270 46.39 48.43 49.80
N ARG A 271 45.95 47.21 50.12
CA ARG A 271 45.13 46.40 49.21
C ARG A 271 43.64 46.74 49.36
N ILE A 272 43.06 47.32 48.32
CA ILE A 272 41.64 47.65 48.23
C ILE A 272 40.87 46.46 47.62
N PRO A 273 39.80 45.94 48.25
CA PRO A 273 39.02 44.84 47.68
C PRO A 273 38.49 45.14 46.28
N GLY A 274 38.72 44.22 45.34
CA GLY A 274 38.29 44.36 43.94
C GLY A 274 39.23 45.17 43.04
N GLN A 275 40.33 45.74 43.56
CA GLN A 275 41.39 46.34 42.75
C GLN A 275 42.54 45.35 42.51
N CYS A 276 43.22 45.48 41.37
CA CYS A 276 44.40 44.68 41.06
C CYS A 276 45.61 45.06 41.94
N CYS A 277 46.05 46.31 41.83
CA CYS A 277 47.27 46.78 42.48
C CYS A 277 46.96 47.47 43.82
N PRO A 278 47.88 47.38 44.80
CA PRO A 278 47.74 48.14 46.03
C PRO A 278 47.93 49.64 45.80
N ASP A 279 47.21 50.45 46.56
CA ASP A 279 47.42 51.89 46.62
C ASP A 279 48.56 52.20 47.60
N CYS A 280 49.66 52.74 47.05
CA CYS A 280 50.84 53.16 47.80
C CYS A 280 50.74 54.59 48.38
N SER A 281 49.66 55.31 48.09
CA SER A 281 49.39 56.69 48.52
C SER A 281 48.28 56.80 49.57
N ALA A 282 47.67 55.67 49.96
CA ALA A 282 46.50 55.63 50.84
C ALA A 282 46.79 55.57 52.35
N GLY A 283 48.02 55.32 52.82
CA GLY A 283 48.30 55.30 54.26
C GLY A 283 49.70 54.87 54.72
N CYS A 284 49.79 54.51 56.00
CA CYS A 284 51.04 54.30 56.75
C CYS A 284 50.99 52.99 57.54
N ALA A 285 52.13 52.34 57.81
CA ALA A 285 52.18 51.22 58.76
C ALA A 285 52.87 51.60 60.08
N TYR A 286 52.32 51.13 61.20
CA TYR A 286 52.92 51.24 62.54
C TYR A 286 52.71 49.94 63.32
N MET A 287 53.80 49.37 63.84
CA MET A 287 53.83 48.07 64.55
C MET A 287 53.10 46.92 63.81
N GLY A 288 53.17 46.89 62.47
CA GLY A 288 52.54 45.86 61.64
C GLY A 288 51.03 46.07 61.36
N ARG A 289 50.41 47.12 61.93
CA ARG A 289 49.06 47.57 61.55
C ARG A 289 49.18 48.65 60.48
N VAL A 290 48.21 48.70 59.57
CA VAL A 290 48.12 49.71 58.51
C VAL A 290 46.97 50.67 58.83
N PHE A 291 47.23 51.96 58.71
CA PHE A 291 46.32 53.06 59.00
C PHE A 291 46.14 53.93 57.76
N SER A 292 44.93 54.39 57.52
CA SER A 292 44.57 55.25 56.39
C SER A 292 45.18 56.64 56.52
N ASN A 293 45.36 57.36 55.42
CA ASN A 293 45.82 58.75 55.47
C ASN A 293 44.86 59.60 56.33
N ASN A 294 45.44 60.42 57.21
CA ASN A 294 44.75 61.24 58.21
C ASN A 294 44.03 60.45 59.34
N GLU A 295 44.23 59.14 59.45
CA GLU A 295 43.71 58.31 60.54
C GLU A 295 44.55 58.49 61.82
N THR A 296 43.89 58.64 62.97
CA THR A 296 44.53 58.85 64.29
C THR A 296 44.40 57.61 65.16
N PHE A 297 45.49 57.13 65.74
CA PHE A 297 45.56 55.87 66.52
C PHE A 297 46.42 56.01 67.78
N PRO A 298 46.17 55.23 68.85
CA PRO A 298 47.02 55.20 70.04
C PRO A 298 48.34 54.47 69.76
N SER A 299 49.41 54.91 70.42
CA SER A 299 50.72 54.24 70.39
C SER A 299 50.67 52.92 71.20
N GLU A 300 51.22 51.83 70.64
CA GLU A 300 51.38 50.57 71.38
C GLU A 300 52.59 50.59 72.33
N LEU A 301 53.51 51.53 72.15
CA LEU A 301 54.71 51.70 72.99
C LEU A 301 54.47 52.60 74.21
N ASP A 302 53.47 53.48 74.15
CA ASP A 302 53.14 54.44 75.21
C ASP A 302 51.64 54.76 75.20
N PRO A 303 50.86 54.35 76.21
CA PRO A 303 49.41 54.57 76.25
C PRO A 303 49.01 56.05 76.39
N CYS A 304 49.95 56.96 76.64
CA CYS A 304 49.70 58.40 76.71
C CYS A 304 49.89 59.12 75.36
N LEU A 305 50.38 58.44 74.31
CA LEU A 305 50.65 59.04 73.00
C LEU A 305 49.61 58.63 71.95
N SER A 306 49.17 59.60 71.14
CA SER A 306 48.45 59.37 69.90
C SER A 306 49.30 59.74 68.69
N CYS A 307 49.14 58.99 67.62
CA CYS A 307 49.82 59.17 66.34
C CYS A 307 48.77 59.43 65.25
N ILE A 308 49.15 60.17 64.21
CA ILE A 308 48.33 60.37 63.01
C ILE A 308 49.13 59.91 61.80
N CYS A 309 48.50 59.09 60.93
CA CYS A 309 49.09 58.78 59.63
C CYS A 309 49.00 60.00 58.72
N LEU A 310 50.13 60.43 58.19
CA LEU A 310 50.21 61.48 57.17
C LEU A 310 51.12 60.99 56.05
N VAL A 311 50.53 60.67 54.90
CA VAL A 311 51.26 60.31 53.69
C VAL A 311 51.95 61.57 53.14
N ARG A 312 53.21 61.44 52.70
CA ARG A 312 54.03 62.51 52.12
C ARG A 312 54.29 62.27 50.64
#